data_AF-A0A8J1M7T1-F1
#
_entry.id   AF-A0A8J1M7T1-F1
#
_cell.length_a   1.000
_cell.length_b   1.000
_cell.length_c   1.000
_cell.angle_alpha   90.00
_cell.angle_beta   90.00
_cell.angle_gamma   90.00
#
_symmetry.space_group_name_H-M   'P 1'
#
loop_
_entity.id
_entity.type
_entity.pdbx_description
1 polymer ?
#
loop_
_entity_poly.entity_id
_entity_poly.type
_entity_poly.pdbx_seq_one_letter_code
_entity_poly.pdbx_strand_id
1 'polypeptide(L)'
;MMPGRGGRTLFLTLCLIDSELEESLLVLLFSLVPDALALFRDYIRQGGDVELTCRCLFFLLRIQFGQITSNQMLLGVNEDLKNCIISWVAEVRDMMGVNMAALQFLKREVGAKEEVQFFADATERLKGEKEEEEKE
;
A
#
# COMPACT_ATOMS: atom_id res chain seq x y z
N MET A 1 -21.07 -10.70 10.44
CA MET A 1 -20.89 -11.89 11.31
C MET A 1 -19.41 -11.98 11.62
N MET A 2 -18.98 -11.74 12.86
CA MET A 2 -17.55 -11.76 13.23
C MET A 2 -16.99 -13.20 13.10
N PRO A 3 -15.76 -13.40 12.60
CA PRO A 3 -15.14 -14.72 12.70
C PRO A 3 -14.94 -15.03 14.19
N GLY A 4 -15.23 -16.29 14.55
CA GLY A 4 -15.14 -16.80 15.91
C GLY A 4 -13.76 -16.57 16.52
N ARG A 5 -13.70 -16.58 17.86
CA ARG A 5 -12.47 -16.28 18.64
C ARG A 5 -11.25 -17.10 18.17
N GLY A 6 -11.43 -18.28 17.59
CA GLY A 6 -10.35 -19.11 17.05
C GLY A 6 -9.62 -18.55 15.82
N GLY A 7 -10.29 -17.82 14.93
CA GLY A 7 -9.65 -17.21 13.75
C GLY A 7 -8.71 -16.06 14.11
N ARG A 8 -9.02 -15.36 15.21
CA ARG A 8 -8.16 -14.28 15.74
C ARG A 8 -6.90 -14.83 16.39
N THR A 9 -7.00 -15.96 17.10
CA THR A 9 -5.84 -16.59 17.74
C THR A 9 -4.84 -17.10 16.70
N LEU A 10 -5.31 -17.78 15.65
CA LEU A 10 -4.46 -18.25 14.54
C LEU A 10 -3.72 -17.08 13.85
N PHE A 11 -4.44 -15.99 13.55
CA PHE A 11 -3.84 -14.83 12.90
C PHE A 11 -2.86 -14.08 13.82
N LEU A 12 -3.17 -13.96 15.12
CA LEU A 12 -2.26 -13.36 16.12
C LEU A 12 -1.02 -14.22 16.34
N THR A 13 -1.13 -15.56 16.34
CA THR A 13 0.04 -16.46 16.41
C THR A 13 0.89 -16.36 15.14
N LEU A 14 0.27 -16.24 13.97
CA LEU A 14 0.99 -16.10 12.69
C LEU A 14 1.66 -14.72 12.55
N CYS A 15 1.02 -13.64 13.00
CA CYS A 15 1.58 -12.28 12.99
C CYS A 15 2.67 -12.04 14.04
N LEU A 16 2.73 -12.82 15.13
CA LEU A 16 3.78 -12.69 16.16
C LEU A 16 5.17 -13.10 15.63
N ILE A 17 5.23 -13.72 14.46
CA ILE A 17 6.39 -14.41 13.91
C ILE A 17 6.76 -13.81 12.53
N ASP A 18 6.79 -12.49 12.35
CA ASP A 18 7.23 -11.89 11.07
C ASP A 18 8.63 -12.38 10.65
N SER A 19 9.49 -12.74 11.62
CA SER A 19 10.85 -13.27 11.41
C SER A 19 10.93 -14.75 11.01
N GLU A 20 9.91 -15.58 11.30
CA GLU A 20 9.87 -17.03 11.00
C GLU A 20 8.56 -17.45 10.33
N LEU A 21 7.89 -16.48 9.68
CA LEU A 21 6.58 -16.63 9.06
C LEU A 21 6.57 -17.74 8.01
N GLU A 22 7.61 -17.74 7.18
CA GLU A 22 7.79 -18.74 6.13
C GLU A 22 8.00 -20.14 6.72
N GLU A 23 8.86 -20.29 7.72
CA GLU A 23 9.10 -21.55 8.43
C GLU A 23 7.83 -22.10 9.08
N SER A 24 7.03 -21.22 9.70
CA SER A 24 5.75 -21.58 10.31
C SER A 24 4.72 -22.06 9.28
N LEU A 25 4.69 -21.42 8.10
CA LEU A 25 3.80 -21.78 7.01
C LEU A 25 4.26 -23.06 6.27
N LEU A 26 5.55 -23.41 6.30
CA LEU A 26 6.06 -24.65 5.72
C LEU A 26 5.55 -25.90 6.45
N VAL A 27 5.37 -25.81 7.77
CA VAL A 27 4.90 -26.94 8.60
C VAL A 27 3.37 -27.06 8.59
N LEU A 28 2.67 -26.14 7.92
CA LEU A 28 1.21 -26.13 7.87
C LEU A 28 0.66 -27.33 7.09
N LEU A 29 -0.21 -28.10 7.73
CA LEU A 29 -0.95 -29.20 7.09
C LEU A 29 -1.88 -28.65 6.00
N PHE A 30 -1.93 -29.31 4.82
CA PHE A 30 -2.78 -28.88 3.70
C PHE A 30 -4.26 -28.77 4.07
N SER A 31 -4.75 -29.59 5.02
CA SER A 31 -6.13 -29.53 5.50
C SER A 31 -6.53 -28.18 6.08
N LEU A 32 -5.57 -27.37 6.54
CA LEU A 32 -5.81 -26.03 7.11
C LEU A 32 -5.66 -24.91 6.06
N VAL A 33 -5.15 -25.22 4.87
CA VAL A 33 -4.91 -24.22 3.81
C VAL A 33 -6.21 -23.60 3.29
N PRO A 34 -7.30 -24.35 3.00
CA PRO A 34 -8.57 -23.75 2.59
C PRO A 34 -9.12 -22.72 3.59
N ASP A 35 -9.06 -23.05 4.88
CA ASP A 35 -9.53 -22.18 5.97
C ASP A 35 -8.64 -20.94 6.10
N ALA A 36 -7.33 -21.09 5.94
CA ALA A 36 -6.38 -19.97 5.92
C ALA A 36 -6.66 -19.01 4.74
N LEU A 37 -6.91 -19.53 3.54
CA LEU A 37 -7.26 -18.72 2.37
C LEU A 37 -8.58 -17.96 2.56
N ALA A 38 -9.58 -18.59 3.17
CA ALA A 38 -10.84 -17.92 3.50
C ALA A 38 -10.64 -16.79 4.54
N LEU A 39 -9.79 -17.01 5.55
CA LEU A 39 -9.43 -15.99 6.53
C LEU A 39 -8.69 -14.81 5.89
N PHE A 40 -7.75 -15.08 4.97
CA PHE A 40 -7.03 -14.03 4.25
C PHE A 40 -7.99 -13.16 3.42
N ARG A 41 -8.96 -13.79 2.74
CA ARG A 41 -9.98 -13.06 1.99
C ARG A 41 -10.77 -12.12 2.91
N ASP A 42 -11.23 -12.63 4.04
CA ASP A 42 -12.04 -11.84 4.97
C ASP A 42 -11.23 -10.71 5.61
N TYR A 43 -9.94 -10.93 5.86
CA TYR A 43 -9.03 -9.95 6.43
C TYR A 43 -8.67 -8.82 5.44
N ILE A 44 -8.38 -9.16 4.18
CA ILE A 44 -8.14 -8.18 3.11
C ILE A 44 -9.40 -7.30 2.92
N ARG A 45 -10.59 -7.90 2.90
CA ARG A 45 -11.86 -7.15 2.77
C ARG A 45 -12.14 -6.22 3.94
N GLN A 46 -11.60 -6.52 5.12
CA GLN A 46 -11.73 -5.68 6.32
C GLN A 46 -10.69 -4.56 6.37
N GLY A 47 -9.81 -4.45 5.37
CA GLY A 47 -8.74 -3.44 5.36
C GLY A 47 -7.65 -3.72 6.39
N GLY A 48 -7.43 -4.99 6.73
CA GLY A 48 -6.27 -5.40 7.55
C GLY A 48 -4.94 -5.16 6.83
N ASP A 49 -3.85 -5.63 7.43
CA ASP A 49 -2.52 -5.58 6.81
C ASP A 49 -2.47 -6.44 5.53
N VAL A 50 -2.72 -5.79 4.39
CA VAL A 50 -2.77 -6.44 3.07
C VAL A 50 -1.38 -6.87 2.63
N GLU A 51 -0.32 -6.17 3.03
CA GLU A 51 1.04 -6.52 2.64
C GLU A 51 1.46 -7.85 3.28
N LEU A 52 1.29 -7.96 4.60
CA LEU A 52 1.58 -9.19 5.33
C LEU A 52 0.73 -10.35 4.83
N THR A 53 -0.56 -10.10 4.58
CA THR A 53 -1.47 -11.12 4.07
C THR A 53 -1.09 -11.58 2.66
N CYS A 54 -0.66 -10.67 1.79
CA CYS A 54 -0.15 -11.01 0.46
C CYS A 54 1.13 -11.85 0.54
N ARG A 55 2.06 -11.53 1.44
CA ARG A 55 3.27 -12.34 1.66
C ARG A 55 2.93 -13.77 2.07
N CYS A 56 2.02 -13.94 3.05
CA CYS A 56 1.54 -15.25 3.47
C CYS A 56 0.87 -16.02 2.32
N LEU A 57 -0.01 -15.33 1.58
CA LEU A 57 -0.74 -15.91 0.45
C LEU A 57 0.21 -16.40 -0.64
N PHE A 58 1.16 -15.57 -1.09
CA PHE A 58 2.12 -15.95 -2.12
C PHE A 58 3.01 -17.09 -1.67
N PHE A 59 3.41 -17.10 -0.40
CA PHE A 59 4.17 -18.21 0.17
C PHE A 59 3.37 -19.52 0.08
N LEU A 60 2.14 -19.55 0.58
CA LEU A 60 1.26 -20.74 0.50
C LEU A 60 1.03 -21.20 -0.93
N LEU A 61 0.76 -20.27 -1.85
CA LEU A 61 0.57 -20.58 -3.27
C LEU A 61 1.83 -21.18 -3.92
N ARG A 62 3.03 -20.77 -3.49
CA ARG A 62 4.30 -21.32 -4.00
C ARG A 62 4.54 -22.75 -3.53
N ILE A 63 4.34 -23.05 -2.24
CA ILE A 63 4.69 -24.39 -1.69
C ILE A 63 3.61 -25.43 -2.03
N GLN A 64 2.34 -25.02 -2.07
CA GLN A 64 1.18 -25.92 -2.22
C GLN A 64 0.52 -25.80 -3.61
N PHE A 65 1.21 -25.24 -4.61
CA PHE A 65 0.66 -24.92 -5.93
C PHE A 65 -0.13 -26.09 -6.55
N GLY A 66 0.41 -27.30 -6.54
CA GLY A 66 -0.23 -28.47 -7.15
C GLY A 66 -1.51 -28.91 -6.44
N GLN A 67 -1.56 -28.84 -5.11
CA GLN A 67 -2.74 -29.21 -4.33
C GLN A 67 -3.84 -28.13 -4.41
N ILE A 68 -3.45 -26.86 -4.52
CA ILE A 68 -4.38 -25.74 -4.65
C ILE A 68 -4.98 -25.68 -6.07
N THR A 69 -4.17 -25.82 -7.11
CA THR A 69 -4.63 -25.70 -8.51
C THR A 69 -5.45 -26.89 -8.99
N SER A 70 -5.25 -28.07 -8.41
CA SER A 70 -6.05 -29.27 -8.71
C SER A 70 -7.41 -29.29 -8.00
N ASN A 71 -7.63 -28.44 -6.99
CA ASN A 71 -8.87 -28.37 -6.24
C ASN A 71 -9.81 -27.31 -6.82
N GLN A 72 -10.86 -27.74 -7.54
CA GLN A 72 -11.83 -26.83 -8.16
C GLN A 72 -12.55 -25.89 -7.17
N MET A 73 -12.72 -26.30 -5.91
CA MET A 73 -13.35 -25.42 -4.90
C MET A 73 -12.43 -24.26 -4.50
N LEU A 74 -11.11 -24.44 -4.56
CA LEU A 74 -10.14 -23.40 -4.23
C LEU A 74 -9.92 -22.40 -5.36
N LEU A 75 -10.29 -22.75 -6.61
CA LEU A 75 -10.19 -21.84 -7.75
C LEU A 75 -11.04 -20.59 -7.56
N GLY A 76 -12.26 -20.73 -7.05
CA GLY A 76 -13.15 -19.59 -6.79
C GLY A 76 -12.59 -18.66 -5.70
N VAL A 77 -12.10 -19.24 -4.59
CA VAL A 77 -11.49 -18.47 -3.50
C VAL A 77 -10.22 -17.75 -3.98
N ASN A 78 -9.43 -18.38 -4.83
CA ASN A 78 -8.20 -17.79 -5.38
C ASN A 78 -8.49 -16.64 -6.35
N GLU A 79 -9.51 -16.79 -7.22
CA GLU A 79 -9.91 -15.72 -8.13
C GLU A 79 -10.50 -14.53 -7.37
N ASP A 80 -11.29 -14.78 -6.32
CA ASP A 80 -11.79 -13.72 -5.42
C ASP A 80 -10.65 -12.99 -4.71
N LEU A 81 -9.67 -13.72 -4.17
CA LEU A 81 -8.48 -13.14 -3.52
C LEU A 81 -7.69 -12.26 -4.50
N LYS A 82 -7.44 -12.77 -5.70
CA LYS A 82 -6.76 -12.02 -6.78
C LYS A 82 -7.50 -10.72 -7.09
N ASN A 83 -8.81 -10.78 -7.29
CA ASN A 83 -9.62 -9.60 -7.59
C ASN A 83 -9.61 -8.59 -6.44
N CYS A 84 -9.71 -9.05 -5.19
CA CYS A 84 -9.62 -8.19 -4.01
C CYS A 84 -8.28 -7.46 -3.94
N ILE A 85 -7.17 -8.18 -4.13
CA ILE A 85 -5.81 -7.62 -4.06
C ILE A 85 -5.59 -6.62 -5.21
N ILE A 86 -5.98 -6.97 -6.44
CA ILE A 86 -5.83 -6.07 -7.60
C ILE A 86 -6.61 -4.78 -7.39
N SER A 87 -7.86 -4.87 -6.91
CA SER A 87 -8.69 -3.70 -6.62
C SER A 87 -8.05 -2.81 -5.55
N TRP A 88 -7.59 -3.40 -4.45
CA TRP A 88 -6.96 -2.66 -3.36
C TRP A 88 -5.67 -1.96 -3.81
N VAL A 89 -4.80 -2.66 -4.55
CA VAL A 89 -3.56 -2.07 -5.08
C VAL A 89 -3.87 -0.93 -6.04
N ALA A 90 -4.89 -1.07 -6.89
CA ALA A 90 -5.32 -0.01 -7.78
C ALA A 90 -5.79 1.23 -7.02
N GLU A 91 -6.63 1.06 -5.99
CA GLU A 91 -7.11 2.14 -5.13
C GLU A 91 -5.97 2.89 -4.44
N VAL A 92 -5.03 2.15 -3.84
CA VAL A 92 -3.86 2.74 -3.17
C VAL A 92 -3.00 3.49 -4.16
N ARG A 93 -2.71 2.90 -5.32
CA ARG A 93 -1.92 3.53 -6.38
C ARG A 93 -2.59 4.81 -6.88
N ASP A 94 -3.89 4.78 -7.12
CA ASP A 94 -4.62 5.93 -7.65
C ASP A 94 -4.64 7.08 -6.62
N MET A 95 -4.83 6.78 -5.33
CA MET A 95 -4.70 7.75 -4.24
C MET A 95 -3.31 8.37 -4.18
N MET A 96 -2.26 7.54 -4.22
CA MET A 96 -0.87 8.02 -4.25
C MET A 96 -0.60 8.86 -5.50
N GLY A 97 -1.15 8.48 -6.65
CA GLY A 97 -1.00 9.18 -7.92
C GLY A 97 -1.59 10.59 -7.89
N VAL A 98 -2.83 10.72 -7.39
CA VAL A 98 -3.48 12.04 -7.21
C VAL A 98 -2.71 12.90 -6.22
N ASN A 99 -2.33 12.34 -5.07
CA ASN A 99 -1.55 13.06 -4.05
C ASN A 99 -0.21 13.56 -4.60
N MET A 100 0.49 12.71 -5.36
CA MET A 100 1.76 13.07 -5.97
C MET A 100 1.60 14.16 -7.03
N ALA A 101 0.56 14.08 -7.87
CA ALA A 101 0.25 15.12 -8.85
C ALA A 101 -0.07 16.47 -8.18
N ALA A 102 -0.87 16.45 -7.12
CA ALA A 102 -1.20 17.64 -6.33
C ALA A 102 0.04 18.25 -5.67
N LEU A 103 0.91 17.43 -5.07
CA LEU A 103 2.17 17.89 -4.49
C LEU A 103 3.12 18.47 -5.54
N GLN A 104 3.20 17.87 -6.73
CA GLN A 104 4.00 18.40 -7.83
C GLN A 104 3.45 19.75 -8.32
N PHE A 105 2.13 19.90 -8.39
CA PHE A 105 1.49 21.17 -8.72
C PHE A 105 1.81 22.24 -7.68
N LEU A 106 1.61 21.94 -6.39
CA LEU A 106 1.91 22.87 -5.30
C LEU A 106 3.39 23.27 -5.28
N LYS A 107 4.30 22.32 -5.52
CA LYS A 107 5.74 22.61 -5.62
C LYS A 107 6.05 23.61 -6.75
N ARG A 108 5.37 23.49 -7.90
CA ARG A 108 5.54 24.45 -9.01
C ARG A 108 4.98 25.83 -8.67
N GLU A 109 3.81 25.89 -8.06
CA GLU A 109 3.19 27.16 -7.64
C GLU A 109 4.03 27.90 -6.60
N VAL A 110 4.62 27.18 -5.63
CA VAL A 110 5.53 27.76 -4.64
C VAL A 110 6.79 28.28 -5.34
N GLY A 111 7.43 27.47 -6.19
CA GLY A 111 8.63 27.90 -6.94
C GLY A 111 8.37 29.13 -7.81
N ALA A 112 7.23 29.21 -8.49
CA ALA A 112 6.87 30.37 -9.31
C ALA A 112 6.67 31.65 -8.46
N LYS A 113 6.07 31.52 -7.26
CA LYS A 113 5.92 32.66 -6.34
C LYS A 113 7.26 33.14 -5.79
N GLU A 114 8.14 32.21 -5.41
CA GLU A 114 9.49 32.52 -4.94
C GLU A 114 10.32 33.22 -6.03
N GLU A 115 10.22 32.77 -7.28
CA GLU A 115 10.88 33.39 -8.42
C GLU A 115 10.37 34.82 -8.67
N VAL A 116 9.04 35.02 -8.67
CA VAL A 116 8.44 36.36 -8.82
C VAL A 116 8.85 37.30 -7.69
N GLN A 117 8.88 36.82 -6.43
CA GLN A 117 9.33 37.61 -5.29
C GLN A 117 10.81 38.01 -5.43
N PHE A 118 11.66 37.08 -5.86
CA PHE A 118 13.08 37.37 -6.10
C PHE A 118 13.31 38.46 -7.15
N PHE A 119 12.58 38.42 -8.27
CA PHE A 119 12.66 39.46 -9.30
C PHE A 119 12.07 40.80 -8.83
N ALA A 120 11.00 40.78 -8.04
CA ALA A 120 10.40 41.98 -7.48
C ALA A 120 11.38 42.69 -6.52
N ASP A 121 11.98 41.97 -5.58
CA ASP A 121 12.97 42.49 -4.62
C ASP A 121 14.21 43.05 -5.33
N ALA A 122 14.71 42.36 -6.37
CA ALA A 122 15.84 42.84 -7.17
C ALA A 122 15.51 44.14 -7.92
N THR A 123 14.29 44.26 -8.46
CA THR A 123 13.85 45.45 -9.19
C THR A 123 13.65 46.64 -8.25
N GLU A 124 13.15 46.40 -7.03
CA GLU A 124 12.95 47.45 -6.02
C GLU A 124 14.28 48.04 -5.53
N ARG A 125 15.29 47.18 -5.31
CA ARG A 125 16.66 47.63 -4.97
C ARG A 125 17.29 48.50 -6.05
N LEU A 126 17.18 48.08 -7.32
CA LEU A 126 17.71 48.85 -8.45
C LEU A 126 17.00 50.20 -8.64
N LYS A 127 15.71 50.31 -8.27
CA LYS A 127 15.01 51.59 -8.28
C LYS A 127 15.49 52.50 -7.14
N GLY A 128 15.66 51.96 -5.94
CA GLY A 128 16.18 52.70 -4.79
C GLY A 128 17.56 53.30 -5.06
N GLU A 129 18.47 52.52 -5.65
CA GLU A 129 19.82 52.98 -6.01
C GLU A 129 19.79 54.14 -7.02
N LYS A 130 18.91 54.08 -8.03
CA LYS A 130 18.76 55.16 -9.02
C LYS A 130 18.14 56.44 -8.45
N GLU A 131 17.18 56.31 -7.54
CA GLU A 131 16.54 57.46 -6.88
C GLU A 131 17.48 58.15 -5.86
N GLU A 132 18.48 57.44 -5.34
CA GLU A 132 19.56 58.01 -4.52
C GLU A 132 20.58 58.76 -5.40
N GLU A 133 20.98 58.20 -6.55
CA GLU A 133 21.88 58.87 -7.50
C GLU A 133 21.29 60.16 -8.12
N GLU A 134 19.97 60.24 -8.32
CA GLU A 134 19.31 61.45 -8.87
C GLU A 134 19.12 62.58 -7.83
N LYS A 135 19.32 62.30 -6.54
CA LYS A 135 19.17 63.30 -5.46
C LYS A 135 20.50 63.94 -5.02
N GLU A 136 21.63 63.46 -5.53
CA GLU A 136 22.97 63.99 -5.32
C GLU A 136 23.38 64.96 -6.44
#